data_AF-M0D6T9-F1
#
_entry.id   AF-M0D6T9-F1
#
_cell.length_a   1.000
_cell.length_b   1.000
_cell.length_c   1.000
_cell.angle_alpha   90.00
_cell.angle_beta   90.00
_cell.angle_gamma   90.00
#
_symmetry.space_group_name_H-M   'P 1'
#
loop_
_entity.id
_entity.type
_entity.pdbx_description
1 polymer ?
#
loop_
_entity_poly.entity_id
_entity_poly.type
_entity_poly.pdbx_seq_one_letter_code
_entity_poly.pdbx_strand_id
1 'polypeptide(L)'
;MFESRDLAEDVAAVRNEHAPDSLVLSADADFETIPPAAAEDLGLVTDSLDPKSYPADWLPDDAPALLVRYAGRDFTIGMPGDGTVVWTRQTVPPAVIAKKRAEGTPTDFLDFLFAEAFVQIGTDAPEHFLPFFGEHYRELDAAVPLPPNDVYQIAAALYEAWLGLQTRDTFASWEENHPRLHGAWVDAGERLTGRLDTLPRAVARGGTSFPEATEYACSAVKHGLDLPAPFAALDTAAYVEYGPTYGVRWAKKTFERLDEGDGETVEE
;
A
#
# COMPACT_ATOMS: atom_id res chain seq x y z
N MET A 1 12.27 11.87 -18.54
CA MET A 1 11.31 11.62 -17.44
C MET A 1 11.97 11.22 -16.13
N PHE A 2 12.95 10.30 -16.13
CA PHE A 2 13.57 9.80 -14.90
C PHE A 2 15.02 10.26 -14.76
N GLU A 3 15.39 10.66 -13.54
CA GLU A 3 16.76 11.08 -13.19
C GLU A 3 17.23 10.36 -11.93
N SER A 4 18.53 10.05 -11.86
CA SER A 4 19.13 9.44 -10.66
C SER A 4 19.03 10.40 -9.47
N ARG A 5 18.74 9.86 -8.29
CA ARG A 5 18.60 10.61 -7.04
C ARG A 5 19.64 10.19 -6.02
N ASP A 6 20.25 11.18 -5.37
CA ASP A 6 21.13 10.95 -4.22
C ASP A 6 20.32 10.66 -2.95
N LEU A 7 20.84 9.77 -2.11
CA LEU A 7 20.26 9.42 -0.81
C LEU A 7 21.08 10.03 0.33
N ALA A 8 20.39 10.39 1.42
CA ALA A 8 21.05 10.60 2.71
C ALA A 8 21.75 9.30 3.17
N GLU A 9 22.81 9.44 3.98
CA GLU A 9 23.67 8.30 4.37
C GLU A 9 22.91 7.19 5.10
N ASP A 10 22.01 7.56 6.00
CA ASP A 10 21.15 6.62 6.74
C ASP A 10 20.14 5.90 5.82
N VAL A 11 19.56 6.60 4.84
CA VAL A 11 18.68 5.98 3.83
C VAL A 11 19.48 5.04 2.90
N ALA A 12 20.70 5.44 2.52
CA ALA A 12 21.58 4.60 1.73
C ALA A 12 22.00 3.33 2.48
N ALA A 13 22.19 3.41 3.81
CA ALA A 13 22.44 2.25 4.65
C ALA A 13 21.26 1.26 4.64
N VAL A 14 20.01 1.74 4.79
CA VAL A 14 18.80 0.92 4.68
C VAL A 14 18.70 0.27 3.29
N ARG A 15 18.98 1.01 2.22
CA ARG A 15 19.06 0.44 0.87
C ARG A 15 20.06 -0.71 0.81
N ASN A 16 21.28 -0.49 1.29
CA ASN A 16 22.34 -1.50 1.22
C ASN A 16 21.99 -2.78 1.99
N GLU A 17 21.22 -2.67 3.07
CA GLU A 17 20.75 -3.82 3.86
C GLU A 17 19.63 -4.59 3.17
N HIS A 18 18.59 -3.90 2.70
CA HIS A 18 17.35 -4.55 2.26
C HIS A 18 17.24 -4.71 0.74
N ALA A 19 17.85 -3.83 -0.04
CA ALA A 19 17.70 -3.78 -1.49
C ALA A 19 18.93 -3.15 -2.17
N PRO A 20 20.13 -3.74 -2.02
CA PRO A 20 21.40 -3.09 -2.35
C PRO A 20 21.55 -2.68 -3.81
N ASP A 21 20.93 -3.43 -4.72
CA ASP A 21 21.02 -3.20 -6.16
C ASP A 21 19.97 -2.19 -6.66
N SER A 22 19.05 -1.74 -5.81
CA SER A 22 17.92 -0.92 -6.25
C SER A 22 18.35 0.43 -6.79
N LEU A 23 17.81 0.78 -7.96
CA LEU A 23 17.91 2.11 -8.54
C LEU A 23 17.11 3.12 -7.72
N VAL A 24 17.60 4.35 -7.67
CA VAL A 24 16.95 5.46 -6.95
C VAL A 24 16.72 6.58 -7.92
N LEU A 25 15.46 6.88 -8.21
CA LEU A 25 15.07 7.79 -9.27
C LEU A 25 14.11 8.88 -8.77
N SER A 26 14.11 10.02 -9.46
CA SER A 26 13.04 11.02 -9.39
C SER A 26 12.40 11.14 -10.76
N ALA A 27 11.07 11.27 -10.79
CA ALA A 27 10.30 11.51 -12.00
C ALA A 27 9.89 12.98 -12.12
N ASP A 28 9.98 13.54 -13.33
CA ASP A 28 9.57 14.92 -13.63
C ASP A 28 8.04 15.11 -13.77
N ALA A 29 7.28 14.01 -13.73
CA ALA A 29 5.82 13.95 -13.80
C ALA A 29 5.25 12.91 -12.82
N ASP A 30 4.01 13.12 -12.37
CA ASP A 30 3.23 12.07 -11.73
C ASP A 30 2.76 11.06 -12.78
N PHE A 31 2.60 9.80 -12.37
CA PHE A 31 2.18 8.72 -13.25
C PHE A 31 1.47 7.59 -12.47
N GLU A 32 0.62 6.86 -13.17
CA GLU A 32 0.20 5.50 -12.82
C GLU A 32 0.57 4.49 -13.92
N THR A 33 0.56 4.91 -15.19
CA THR A 33 1.02 4.10 -16.33
C THR A 33 2.08 4.87 -17.09
N ILE A 34 3.22 4.22 -17.34
CA ILE A 34 4.37 4.83 -17.99
C ILE A 34 4.12 4.90 -19.50
N PRO A 35 4.11 6.10 -20.11
CA PRO A 35 4.02 6.21 -21.56
C PRO A 35 5.22 5.53 -22.24
N PRO A 36 5.09 4.97 -23.46
CA PRO A 36 6.18 4.29 -24.13
C PRO A 36 7.48 5.11 -24.24
N ALA A 37 7.38 6.41 -24.55
CA ALA A 37 8.55 7.29 -24.62
C ALA A 37 9.27 7.43 -23.26
N ALA A 38 8.53 7.42 -22.15
CA ALA A 38 9.13 7.43 -20.82
C ALA A 38 9.67 6.06 -20.41
N ALA A 39 9.08 4.97 -20.91
CA ALA A 39 9.62 3.63 -20.71
C ALA A 39 10.99 3.49 -21.41
N GLU A 40 11.16 4.08 -22.59
CA GLU A 40 12.46 4.17 -23.27
C GLU A 40 13.50 4.91 -22.42
N ASP A 41 13.13 6.06 -21.82
CA ASP A 41 14.00 6.78 -20.88
C ASP A 41 14.41 5.90 -19.69
N LEU A 42 13.46 5.17 -19.10
CA LEU A 42 13.74 4.25 -17.98
C LEU A 42 14.64 3.08 -18.41
N GLY A 43 14.50 2.62 -19.66
CA GLY A 43 15.37 1.64 -20.29
C GLY A 43 16.82 2.08 -20.48
N LEU A 44 17.13 3.38 -20.37
CA LEU A 44 18.51 3.88 -20.42
C LEU A 44 19.26 3.72 -19.09
N VAL A 45 18.54 3.56 -17.99
CA VAL A 45 19.09 3.46 -16.63
C VAL A 45 18.87 2.10 -15.98
N THR A 46 18.14 1.21 -16.65
CA THR A 46 17.86 -0.16 -16.22
C THR A 46 18.50 -1.16 -17.19
N ASP A 47 18.85 -2.35 -16.71
CA ASP A 47 19.36 -3.42 -17.57
C ASP A 47 18.26 -4.02 -18.44
N SER A 48 17.04 -4.09 -17.90
CA SER A 48 15.86 -4.52 -18.63
C SER A 48 14.55 -4.06 -17.97
N LEU A 49 13.49 -4.03 -18.78
CA LEU A 49 12.11 -3.86 -18.33
C LEU A 49 11.39 -5.21 -18.45
N ASP A 50 10.69 -5.61 -17.40
CA ASP A 50 9.84 -6.81 -17.34
C ASP A 50 8.42 -6.44 -16.87
N PRO A 51 7.63 -5.69 -17.68
CA PRO A 51 6.25 -5.35 -17.33
C PRO A 51 5.44 -6.60 -17.02
N LYS A 52 4.76 -6.61 -15.86
CA LYS A 52 3.97 -7.76 -15.43
C LYS A 52 2.57 -7.70 -16.04
N SER A 53 2.01 -8.89 -16.22
CA SER A 53 0.60 -9.08 -16.57
C SER A 53 0.00 -10.17 -15.69
N TYR A 54 -1.29 -10.08 -15.41
CA TYR A 54 -2.01 -10.97 -14.51
C TYR A 54 -3.24 -11.56 -15.23
N PRO A 55 -3.72 -12.75 -14.82
CA PRO A 55 -4.91 -13.35 -15.42
C PRO A 55 -6.12 -12.41 -15.35
N ALA A 56 -6.77 -12.16 -16.49
CA ALA A 56 -7.99 -11.35 -16.55
C ALA A 56 -9.11 -11.95 -15.70
N ASP A 57 -9.13 -13.28 -15.54
CA ASP A 57 -10.09 -14.00 -14.70
C ASP A 57 -9.88 -13.78 -13.19
N TRP A 58 -8.89 -13.00 -12.77
CA TRP A 58 -8.82 -12.52 -11.38
C TRP A 58 -9.71 -11.30 -11.14
N LEU A 59 -10.17 -10.60 -12.18
CA LEU A 59 -10.90 -9.34 -12.06
C LEU A 59 -12.42 -9.54 -12.25
N PRO A 60 -13.27 -8.89 -11.44
CA PRO A 60 -14.68 -8.70 -11.76
C PRO A 60 -14.88 -7.99 -13.11
N ASP A 61 -16.03 -8.20 -13.75
CA ASP A 61 -16.32 -7.61 -15.07
C ASP A 61 -16.43 -6.07 -15.03
N ASP A 62 -16.76 -5.52 -13.87
CA ASP A 62 -16.87 -4.08 -13.59
C ASP A 62 -15.66 -3.52 -12.82
N ALA A 63 -14.54 -4.25 -12.81
CA ALA A 63 -13.30 -3.80 -12.18
C ALA A 63 -12.87 -2.41 -12.70
N PRO A 64 -12.27 -1.56 -11.83
CA PRO A 64 -11.82 -0.24 -12.25
C PRO A 64 -10.87 -0.29 -13.45
N ALA A 65 -11.06 0.61 -14.42
CA ALA A 65 -10.32 0.58 -15.68
C ALA A 65 -8.78 0.60 -15.50
N LEU A 66 -8.29 1.26 -14.46
CA LEU A 66 -6.85 1.30 -14.16
C LEU A 66 -6.33 -0.03 -13.59
N LEU A 67 -7.15 -0.75 -12.80
CA LEU A 67 -6.83 -2.10 -12.34
C LEU A 67 -6.81 -3.09 -13.52
N VAL A 68 -7.73 -2.94 -14.48
CA VAL A 68 -7.73 -3.71 -15.73
C VAL A 68 -6.44 -3.45 -16.53
N ARG A 69 -5.98 -2.20 -16.61
CA ARG A 69 -4.70 -1.86 -17.26
C ARG A 69 -3.50 -2.48 -16.53
N TYR A 70 -3.46 -2.40 -15.21
CA TYR A 70 -2.42 -3.03 -14.38
C TYR A 70 -2.36 -4.55 -14.54
N ALA A 71 -3.51 -5.21 -14.67
CA ALA A 71 -3.57 -6.64 -15.00
C ALA A 71 -3.15 -6.95 -16.45
N GLY A 72 -3.22 -5.95 -17.32
CA GLY A 72 -2.90 -6.04 -18.74
C GLY A 72 -1.40 -6.07 -19.03
N ARG A 73 -1.03 -5.64 -20.25
CA ARG A 73 0.36 -5.59 -20.72
C ARG A 73 0.96 -4.19 -20.67
N ASP A 74 0.17 -3.20 -20.24
CA ASP A 74 0.63 -1.83 -20.14
C ASP A 74 1.67 -1.74 -19.01
N PHE A 75 2.70 -0.91 -19.19
CA PHE A 75 3.71 -0.73 -18.13
C PHE A 75 3.15 0.18 -17.04
N THR A 76 2.45 -0.43 -16.09
CA THR A 76 1.74 0.25 -15.01
C THR A 76 2.50 0.05 -13.70
N ILE A 77 3.04 1.16 -13.18
CA ILE A 77 3.73 1.27 -11.90
C ILE A 77 3.23 2.56 -11.23
N GLY A 78 2.90 2.52 -9.94
CA GLY A 78 2.36 3.69 -9.25
C GLY A 78 0.84 3.80 -9.26
N MET A 79 0.17 2.68 -9.02
CA MET A 79 -1.28 2.56 -8.87
C MET A 79 -1.85 3.51 -7.78
N PRO A 80 -3.16 3.83 -7.82
CA PRO A 80 -3.81 4.55 -6.74
C PRO A 80 -3.59 3.83 -5.41
N GLY A 81 -3.03 4.54 -4.42
CA GLY A 81 -2.61 3.96 -3.15
C GLY A 81 -1.09 3.92 -2.97
N ASP A 82 -0.29 3.86 -4.04
CA ASP A 82 1.18 3.74 -3.97
C ASP A 82 1.88 5.03 -3.49
N GLY A 83 1.14 6.12 -3.29
CA GLY A 83 1.65 7.34 -2.65
C GLY A 83 2.68 8.13 -3.47
N THR A 84 3.63 8.75 -2.77
CA THR A 84 4.62 9.71 -3.30
C THR A 84 5.89 9.03 -3.83
N VAL A 85 6.31 7.95 -3.17
CA VAL A 85 7.46 7.12 -3.57
C VAL A 85 6.93 5.75 -3.89
N VAL A 86 7.25 5.23 -5.07
CA VAL A 86 6.82 3.91 -5.52
C VAL A 86 8.03 3.03 -5.75
N TRP A 87 7.88 1.73 -5.57
CA TRP A 87 8.90 0.77 -5.94
C TRP A 87 8.37 -0.23 -6.95
N THR A 88 9.27 -0.81 -7.74
CA THR A 88 8.92 -1.84 -8.71
C THR A 88 10.07 -2.81 -8.96
N ARG A 89 9.73 -4.07 -9.19
CA ARG A 89 10.58 -5.14 -9.71
C ARG A 89 10.29 -5.43 -11.19
N GLN A 90 9.48 -4.60 -11.83
CA GLN A 90 9.29 -4.58 -13.29
C GLN A 90 10.48 -3.94 -14.02
N THR A 91 11.50 -3.51 -13.28
CA THR A 91 12.82 -3.14 -13.77
C THR A 91 13.87 -4.09 -13.21
N VAL A 92 14.97 -4.27 -13.94
CA VAL A 92 16.15 -4.97 -13.44
C VAL A 92 17.33 -4.00 -13.44
N PRO A 93 17.98 -3.73 -12.28
CA PRO A 93 17.52 -4.08 -10.93
C PRO A 93 16.22 -3.34 -10.54
N PRO A 94 15.57 -3.70 -9.40
CA PRO A 94 14.38 -2.99 -8.92
C PRO A 94 14.61 -1.49 -8.81
N ALA A 95 13.57 -0.68 -9.01
CA ALA A 95 13.65 0.77 -8.92
C ALA A 95 12.76 1.31 -7.81
N VAL A 96 13.25 2.32 -7.10
CA VAL A 96 12.48 3.17 -6.18
C VAL A 96 12.44 4.58 -6.75
N ILE A 97 11.22 5.09 -6.98
CA ILE A 97 10.98 6.28 -7.78
C ILE A 97 10.14 7.27 -6.98
N ALA A 98 10.69 8.46 -6.72
CA ALA A 98 9.89 9.59 -6.27
C ALA A 98 9.10 10.17 -7.43
N LYS A 99 7.77 10.22 -7.31
CA LYS A 99 6.89 10.92 -8.26
C LYS A 99 7.06 12.44 -8.14
N LYS A 100 6.61 13.20 -9.14
CA LYS A 100 6.71 14.67 -9.13
C LYS A 100 6.14 15.31 -7.87
N ARG A 101 5.03 14.78 -7.33
CA ARG A 101 4.45 15.27 -6.07
C ARG A 101 5.40 15.25 -4.86
N ALA A 102 6.54 14.57 -4.95
CA ALA A 102 7.57 14.57 -3.92
C ALA A 102 8.22 15.95 -3.68
N GLU A 103 8.22 16.87 -4.66
CA GLU A 103 8.89 18.19 -4.55
C GLU A 103 8.40 19.05 -3.37
N GLY A 104 7.17 18.82 -2.90
CA GLY A 104 6.59 19.50 -1.74
C GLY A 104 6.64 18.71 -0.43
N THR A 105 7.23 17.51 -0.44
CA THR A 105 7.23 16.62 0.72
C THR A 105 8.35 17.00 1.70
N PRO A 106 8.09 17.09 3.02
CA PRO A 106 9.14 17.34 4.01
C PRO A 106 10.27 16.32 3.88
N THR A 107 11.52 16.79 3.91
CA THR A 107 12.71 15.95 3.63
C THR A 107 12.77 14.69 4.49
N ASP A 108 12.58 14.80 5.80
CA ASP A 108 12.66 13.64 6.70
C ASP A 108 11.55 12.61 6.41
N PHE A 109 10.36 13.06 6.03
CA PHE A 109 9.28 12.16 5.63
C PHE A 109 9.55 11.53 4.26
N LEU A 110 10.07 12.28 3.29
CA LEU A 110 10.44 11.73 1.99
C LEU A 110 11.55 10.67 2.11
N ASP A 111 12.56 10.94 2.94
CA ASP A 111 13.63 9.98 3.24
C ASP A 111 13.09 8.71 3.90
N PHE A 112 12.12 8.83 4.82
CA PHE A 112 11.41 7.69 5.38
C PHE A 112 10.66 6.89 4.29
N LEU A 113 9.97 7.54 3.35
CA LEU A 113 9.26 6.84 2.26
C LEU A 113 10.22 6.05 1.35
N PHE A 114 11.42 6.58 1.09
CA PHE A 114 12.46 5.82 0.38
C PHE A 114 12.95 4.62 1.20
N ALA A 115 13.23 4.83 2.49
CA ALA A 115 13.66 3.76 3.39
C ALA A 115 12.60 2.66 3.51
N GLU A 116 11.32 3.03 3.64
CA GLU A 116 10.16 2.13 3.63
C GLU A 116 10.12 1.30 2.35
N ALA A 117 10.26 1.93 1.18
CA ALA A 117 10.27 1.23 -0.10
C ALA A 117 11.40 0.19 -0.19
N PHE A 118 12.62 0.50 0.31
CA PHE A 118 13.72 -0.47 0.33
C PHE A 118 13.43 -1.66 1.25
N VAL A 119 12.87 -1.42 2.44
CA VAL A 119 12.46 -2.50 3.35
C VAL A 119 11.40 -3.39 2.69
N GLN A 120 10.40 -2.79 2.03
CA GLN A 120 9.37 -3.53 1.30
C GLN A 120 9.94 -4.36 0.15
N ILE A 121 10.89 -3.82 -0.64
CA ILE A 121 11.63 -4.60 -1.66
C ILE A 121 12.44 -5.75 -1.02
N GLY A 122 12.92 -5.60 0.21
CA GLY A 122 13.62 -6.66 0.93
C GLY A 122 12.71 -7.83 1.37
N THR A 123 11.39 -7.67 1.29
CA THR A 123 10.41 -8.74 1.58
C THR A 123 10.08 -9.55 0.33
N ASP A 124 9.46 -10.72 0.51
CA ASP A 124 8.88 -11.51 -0.60
C ASP A 124 7.48 -11.00 -1.03
N ALA A 125 7.03 -9.85 -0.52
CA ALA A 125 5.73 -9.28 -0.86
C ALA A 125 5.66 -8.88 -2.35
N PRO A 126 4.48 -9.04 -2.99
CA PRO A 126 4.29 -8.56 -4.35
C PRO A 126 4.26 -7.02 -4.43
N GLU A 127 4.25 -6.43 -5.62
CA GLU A 127 4.22 -4.96 -5.76
C GLU A 127 2.86 -4.33 -5.42
N HIS A 128 1.78 -5.10 -5.46
CA HIS A 128 0.42 -4.58 -5.42
C HIS A 128 -0.55 -5.61 -4.83
N PHE A 129 -1.74 -5.17 -4.41
CA PHE A 129 -2.73 -6.07 -3.81
C PHE A 129 -3.23 -7.14 -4.81
N LEU A 130 -3.24 -6.86 -6.11
CA LEU A 130 -3.79 -7.78 -7.10
C LEU A 130 -3.06 -9.13 -7.11
N PRO A 131 -1.74 -9.21 -7.29
CA PRO A 131 -0.98 -10.46 -7.10
C PRO A 131 -1.01 -11.02 -5.68
N PHE A 132 -1.24 -10.20 -4.65
CA PHE A 132 -1.42 -10.68 -3.28
C PHE A 132 -2.72 -11.47 -3.13
N PHE A 133 -3.84 -10.96 -3.65
CA PHE A 133 -5.13 -11.65 -3.62
C PHE A 133 -5.24 -12.74 -4.68
N GLY A 134 -4.66 -12.54 -5.85
CA GLY A 134 -4.76 -13.47 -6.97
C GLY A 134 -6.22 -13.79 -7.31
N GLU A 135 -6.54 -15.08 -7.39
CA GLU A 135 -7.90 -15.57 -7.63
C GLU A 135 -8.89 -15.18 -6.52
N HIS A 136 -8.42 -14.92 -5.31
CA HIS A 136 -9.28 -14.52 -4.18
C HIS A 136 -9.78 -13.08 -4.29
N TYR A 137 -9.29 -12.27 -5.25
CA TYR A 137 -9.80 -10.91 -5.43
C TYR A 137 -11.30 -10.92 -5.79
N ARG A 138 -11.76 -11.89 -6.59
CA ARG A 138 -13.20 -12.08 -6.87
C ARG A 138 -14.00 -12.47 -5.63
N GLU A 139 -13.40 -13.23 -4.71
CA GLU A 139 -14.05 -13.54 -3.44
C GLU A 139 -14.13 -12.34 -2.50
N LEU A 140 -13.12 -11.46 -2.54
CA LEU A 140 -13.16 -10.19 -1.82
C LEU A 140 -14.25 -9.29 -2.37
N ASP A 141 -14.31 -9.12 -3.70
CA ASP A 141 -15.33 -8.33 -4.39
C ASP A 141 -16.74 -8.82 -4.03
N ALA A 142 -17.00 -10.13 -4.11
CA ALA A 142 -18.28 -10.71 -3.73
C ALA A 142 -18.62 -10.54 -2.23
N ALA A 143 -17.62 -10.32 -1.36
CA ALA A 143 -17.80 -10.14 0.08
C ALA A 143 -18.08 -8.68 0.48
N VAL A 144 -17.84 -7.73 -0.42
CA VAL A 144 -17.93 -6.30 -0.16
C VAL A 144 -19.05 -5.72 -1.03
N PRO A 145 -20.27 -5.52 -0.49
CA PRO A 145 -21.42 -5.02 -1.25
C PRO A 145 -21.34 -3.52 -1.54
N LEU A 146 -20.18 -3.04 -2.02
CA LEU A 146 -19.90 -1.65 -2.36
C LEU A 146 -19.47 -1.53 -3.83
N PRO A 147 -19.49 -0.32 -4.41
CA PRO A 147 -19.02 -0.11 -5.79
C PRO A 147 -17.56 -0.55 -6.01
N PRO A 148 -17.15 -0.90 -7.24
CA PRO A 148 -15.82 -1.46 -7.51
C PRO A 148 -14.62 -0.61 -7.07
N ASN A 149 -14.77 0.72 -7.05
CA ASN A 149 -13.72 1.62 -6.53
C ASN A 149 -13.54 1.50 -5.02
N ASP A 150 -14.63 1.24 -4.29
CA ASP A 150 -14.61 1.06 -2.83
C ASP A 150 -13.99 -0.30 -2.49
N VAL A 151 -14.30 -1.34 -3.28
CA VAL A 151 -13.65 -2.66 -3.20
C VAL A 151 -12.15 -2.54 -3.45
N TYR A 152 -11.74 -1.79 -4.48
CA TYR A 152 -10.33 -1.48 -4.75
C TYR A 152 -9.65 -0.85 -3.53
N GLN A 153 -10.25 0.19 -2.95
CA GLN A 153 -9.67 0.89 -1.80
C GLN A 153 -9.53 -0.02 -0.59
N ILE A 154 -10.53 -0.87 -0.32
CA ILE A 154 -10.47 -1.87 0.74
C ILE A 154 -9.37 -2.90 0.45
N ALA A 155 -9.23 -3.39 -0.78
CA ALA A 155 -8.18 -4.34 -1.15
C ALA A 155 -6.77 -3.75 -0.97
N ALA A 156 -6.56 -2.50 -1.40
CA ALA A 156 -5.31 -1.77 -1.20
C ALA A 156 -5.00 -1.58 0.30
N ALA A 157 -6.00 -1.18 1.09
CA ALA A 157 -5.85 -1.02 2.53
C ALA A 157 -5.49 -2.33 3.24
N LEU A 158 -6.20 -3.42 2.91
CA LEU A 158 -5.93 -4.74 3.46
C LEU A 158 -4.51 -5.21 3.13
N TYR A 159 -4.05 -4.96 1.91
CA TYR A 159 -2.69 -5.26 1.50
C TYR A 159 -1.65 -4.43 2.27
N GLU A 160 -1.87 -3.12 2.43
CA GLU A 160 -1.01 -2.23 3.23
C GLU A 160 -0.90 -2.71 4.69
N ALA A 161 -2.00 -3.15 5.30
CA ALA A 161 -1.97 -3.72 6.65
C ALA A 161 -1.11 -5.00 6.72
N TRP A 162 -1.29 -5.91 5.75
CA TRP A 162 -0.51 -7.16 5.70
C TRP A 162 0.99 -6.90 5.48
N LEU A 163 1.33 -5.94 4.63
CA LEU A 163 2.72 -5.53 4.41
C LEU A 163 3.30 -4.80 5.63
N GLY A 164 2.49 -3.97 6.29
CA GLY A 164 2.84 -3.28 7.53
C GLY A 164 3.22 -4.24 8.64
N LEU A 165 2.51 -5.37 8.81
CA LEU A 165 2.86 -6.40 9.81
C LEU A 165 4.23 -7.04 9.58
N GLN A 166 4.70 -7.09 8.34
CA GLN A 166 5.98 -7.71 7.98
C GLN A 166 7.15 -6.73 8.11
N THR A 167 6.88 -5.43 8.01
CA THR A 167 7.90 -4.37 7.99
C THR A 167 7.99 -3.59 9.30
N ARG A 168 6.93 -3.59 10.13
CA ARG A 168 6.84 -2.86 11.41
C ARG A 168 8.04 -3.10 12.32
N ASP A 169 8.42 -4.37 12.52
CA ASP A 169 9.48 -4.71 13.47
C ASP A 169 10.85 -4.16 13.01
N THR A 170 11.07 -4.09 11.69
CA THR A 170 12.25 -3.42 11.11
C THR A 170 12.23 -1.94 11.45
N PHE A 171 11.11 -1.24 11.23
CA PHE A 171 11.00 0.18 11.53
C PHE A 171 11.13 0.49 13.02
N ALA A 172 10.55 -0.34 13.90
CA ALA A 172 10.68 -0.21 15.34
C ALA A 172 12.15 -0.38 15.80
N SER A 173 12.93 -1.25 15.15
CA SER A 173 14.34 -1.47 15.47
C SER A 173 15.27 -0.28 15.13
N TRP A 174 14.77 0.68 14.35
CA TRP A 174 15.56 1.84 13.93
C TRP A 174 15.81 2.87 15.03
N GLU A 175 15.18 2.75 16.19
CA GLU A 175 15.36 3.68 17.33
C GLU A 175 16.84 3.93 17.66
N GLU A 176 17.66 2.87 17.63
CA GLU A 176 19.09 2.95 17.94
C GLU A 176 19.95 3.20 16.69
N ASN A 177 19.66 2.50 15.58
CA ASN A 177 20.55 2.44 14.41
C ASN A 177 20.28 3.55 13.39
N HIS A 178 19.03 4.02 13.28
CA HIS A 178 18.60 5.07 12.36
C HIS A 178 17.61 6.03 13.04
N PRO A 179 18.00 6.73 14.13
CA PRO A 179 17.08 7.48 14.99
C PRO A 179 16.29 8.57 14.26
N ARG A 180 16.85 9.14 13.18
CA ARG A 180 16.16 10.11 12.34
C ARG A 180 15.00 9.48 11.55
N LEU A 181 15.26 8.35 10.89
CA LEU A 181 14.23 7.59 10.15
C LEU A 181 13.17 7.04 11.10
N HIS A 182 13.58 6.55 12.27
CA HIS A 182 12.65 6.15 13.33
C HIS A 182 11.77 7.33 13.77
N GLY A 183 12.34 8.51 13.98
CA GLY A 183 11.59 9.72 14.32
C GLY A 183 10.55 10.10 13.26
N ALA A 184 10.88 9.97 11.97
CA ALA A 184 9.94 10.20 10.88
C ALA A 184 8.82 9.14 10.82
N TRP A 185 9.14 7.87 11.10
CA TRP A 185 8.16 6.79 11.23
C TRP A 185 7.19 7.02 12.40
N VAL A 186 7.70 7.45 13.56
CA VAL A 186 6.87 7.81 14.73
C VAL A 186 5.97 9.00 14.42
N ASP A 187 6.53 10.09 13.87
CA ASP A 187 5.76 11.29 13.49
C ASP A 187 4.65 10.97 12.46
N ALA A 188 4.90 10.08 11.50
CA ALA A 188 3.87 9.60 10.59
C ALA A 188 2.75 8.84 11.32
N GLY A 189 3.07 8.01 12.30
CA GLY A 189 2.09 7.31 13.14
C GLY A 189 1.31 8.24 14.08
N GLU A 190 1.95 9.23 14.69
CA GLU A 190 1.28 10.19 15.58
C GLU A 190 0.17 10.97 14.86
N ARG A 191 0.35 11.27 13.57
CA ARG A 191 -0.69 11.89 12.73
C ARG A 191 -1.94 11.01 12.54
N LEU A 192 -1.85 9.71 12.84
CA LEU A 192 -2.96 8.77 12.73
C LEU A 192 -3.81 8.69 14.01
N THR A 193 -3.17 8.85 15.17
CA THR A 193 -3.76 8.54 16.49
C THR A 193 -5.09 9.29 16.74
N GLY A 194 -5.13 10.61 16.51
CA GLY A 194 -6.30 11.42 16.85
C GLY A 194 -7.58 11.08 16.07
N ARG A 195 -7.48 10.63 14.81
CA ARG A 195 -8.69 10.21 14.07
C ARG A 195 -9.03 8.74 14.35
N LEU A 196 -8.07 7.87 14.70
CA LEU A 196 -8.35 6.47 15.04
C LEU A 196 -9.33 6.37 16.21
N ASP A 197 -9.11 7.14 17.27
CA ASP A 197 -9.97 7.17 18.47
C ASP A 197 -11.43 7.52 18.18
N THR A 198 -11.66 8.31 17.13
CA THR A 198 -12.98 8.81 16.75
C THR A 198 -13.57 8.10 15.53
N LEU A 199 -12.80 7.19 14.91
CA LEU A 199 -13.12 6.56 13.63
C LEU A 199 -14.45 5.79 13.66
N PRO A 200 -14.76 4.95 14.67
CA PRO A 200 -16.04 4.24 14.70
C PRO A 200 -17.23 5.19 14.74
N ARG A 201 -17.10 6.30 15.46
CA ARG A 201 -18.15 7.33 15.54
C ARG A 201 -18.28 8.10 14.23
N ALA A 202 -17.18 8.36 13.54
CA ALA A 202 -17.19 9.05 12.24
C ALA A 202 -17.91 8.20 11.19
N VAL A 203 -17.63 6.89 11.15
CA VAL A 203 -18.31 5.92 10.28
C VAL A 203 -19.81 5.84 10.60
N ALA A 204 -20.16 5.62 11.87
CA ALA A 204 -21.56 5.51 12.30
C ALA A 204 -22.40 6.76 12.01
N ARG A 205 -21.78 7.94 11.88
CA ARG A 205 -22.45 9.20 11.55
C ARG A 205 -22.41 9.55 10.06
N GLY A 206 -21.86 8.67 9.21
CA GLY A 206 -21.65 8.93 7.79
C GLY A 206 -20.65 10.06 7.51
N GLY A 207 -19.80 10.42 8.48
CA GLY A 207 -18.76 11.44 8.31
C GLY A 207 -17.47 10.90 7.68
N THR A 208 -17.35 9.58 7.56
CA THR A 208 -16.24 8.88 6.90
C THR A 208 -16.83 7.60 6.30
N SER A 209 -16.53 7.31 5.03
CA SER A 209 -17.00 6.08 4.41
C SER A 209 -16.30 4.86 5.01
N PHE A 210 -16.88 3.66 4.88
CA PHE A 210 -16.23 2.45 5.36
C PHE A 210 -14.88 2.16 4.65
N PRO A 211 -14.75 2.33 3.31
CA PRO A 211 -13.46 2.25 2.62
C PRO A 211 -12.42 3.23 3.15
N GLU A 212 -12.78 4.51 3.36
CA GLU A 212 -11.88 5.52 3.93
C GLU A 212 -11.43 5.15 5.35
N ALA A 213 -12.34 4.62 6.17
CA ALA A 213 -12.01 4.15 7.50
C ALA A 213 -11.09 2.93 7.47
N THR A 214 -11.29 2.02 6.52
CA THR A 214 -10.45 0.84 6.33
C THR A 214 -9.03 1.25 5.93
N GLU A 215 -8.88 2.15 4.95
CA GLU A 215 -7.58 2.71 4.55
C GLU A 215 -6.87 3.35 5.74
N TYR A 216 -7.59 4.20 6.48
CA TYR A 216 -7.01 4.90 7.61
C TYR A 216 -6.55 3.93 8.72
N ALA A 217 -7.39 2.97 9.10
CA ALA A 217 -7.04 1.99 10.13
C ALA A 217 -5.92 1.04 9.68
N CYS A 218 -5.90 0.62 8.43
CA CYS A 218 -4.84 -0.26 7.91
C CYS A 218 -3.48 0.46 7.85
N SER A 219 -3.46 1.75 7.50
CA SER A 219 -2.22 2.55 7.50
C SER A 219 -1.55 2.63 8.88
N ALA A 220 -2.32 2.44 9.95
CA ALA A 220 -1.82 2.49 11.33
C ALA A 220 -1.13 1.19 11.79
N VAL A 221 -1.34 0.07 11.08
CA VAL A 221 -0.76 -1.24 11.42
C VAL A 221 0.76 -1.21 11.43
N LYS A 222 1.38 -0.58 10.41
CA LYS A 222 2.85 -0.46 10.32
C LYS A 222 3.47 0.39 11.43
N HIS A 223 2.65 1.17 12.14
CA HIS A 223 3.06 2.00 13.28
C HIS A 223 2.78 1.32 14.63
N GLY A 224 2.18 0.12 14.64
CA GLY A 224 1.87 -0.60 15.88
C GLY A 224 0.85 0.11 16.77
N LEU A 225 -0.08 0.87 16.16
CA LEU A 225 -1.11 1.60 16.90
C LEU A 225 -2.31 0.70 17.19
N ASP A 226 -2.96 0.96 18.33
CA ASP A 226 -4.21 0.28 18.69
C ASP A 226 -5.33 0.65 17.70
N LEU A 227 -5.91 -0.37 17.08
CA LEU A 227 -7.00 -0.18 16.13
C LEU A 227 -8.36 -0.41 16.79
N PRO A 228 -9.39 0.37 16.45
CA PRO A 228 -10.75 0.08 16.91
C PRO A 228 -11.35 -1.14 16.18
N ALA A 229 -12.38 -1.75 16.75
CA ALA A 229 -13.19 -2.72 16.02
C ALA A 229 -13.88 -2.06 14.81
N PRO A 230 -14.03 -2.77 13.67
CA PRO A 230 -13.63 -4.15 13.41
C PRO A 230 -12.15 -4.33 12.99
N PHE A 231 -11.40 -3.24 12.83
CA PHE A 231 -10.04 -3.24 12.28
C PHE A 231 -8.98 -3.87 13.19
N ALA A 232 -9.20 -3.90 14.51
CA ALA A 232 -8.36 -4.61 15.48
C ALA A 232 -8.05 -6.06 15.11
N ALA A 233 -8.96 -6.73 14.38
CA ALA A 233 -8.76 -8.10 13.93
C ALA A 233 -7.69 -8.24 12.83
N LEU A 234 -7.23 -7.14 12.22
CA LEU A 234 -6.20 -7.14 11.17
C LEU A 234 -4.78 -7.07 11.74
N ASP A 235 -4.58 -6.54 12.96
CA ASP A 235 -3.25 -6.52 13.61
C ASP A 235 -2.99 -7.86 14.33
N THR A 236 -2.64 -8.89 13.55
CA THR A 236 -2.39 -10.22 14.07
C THR A 236 -1.45 -11.04 13.19
N ALA A 237 -0.61 -11.87 13.81
CA ALA A 237 0.27 -12.80 13.10
C ALA A 237 -0.51 -13.78 12.20
N ALA A 238 -1.77 -14.09 12.55
CA ALA A 238 -2.63 -14.91 11.70
C ALA A 238 -2.87 -14.26 10.33
N TYR A 239 -2.87 -12.93 10.24
CA TYR A 239 -3.02 -12.27 8.94
C TYR A 239 -1.77 -12.48 8.07
N VAL A 240 -0.58 -12.42 8.66
CA VAL A 240 0.67 -12.74 7.94
C VAL A 240 0.65 -14.19 7.45
N GLU A 241 0.24 -15.14 8.30
CA GLU A 241 0.20 -16.58 7.99
C GLU A 241 -0.80 -16.92 6.88
N TYR A 242 -2.02 -16.39 6.95
CA TYR A 242 -3.11 -16.77 6.04
C TYR A 242 -3.27 -15.80 4.85
N GLY A 243 -2.58 -14.65 4.89
CA GLY A 243 -2.52 -13.64 3.84
C GLY A 243 -3.90 -13.30 3.25
N PRO A 244 -4.09 -13.42 1.93
CA PRO A 244 -5.31 -12.97 1.26
C PRO A 244 -6.58 -13.65 1.76
N THR A 245 -6.51 -14.92 2.16
CA THR A 245 -7.68 -15.67 2.66
C THR A 245 -8.20 -15.12 4.00
N TYR A 246 -7.30 -14.56 4.81
CA TYR A 246 -7.69 -13.88 6.05
C TYR A 246 -8.38 -12.55 5.76
N GLY A 247 -7.83 -11.75 4.84
CA GLY A 247 -8.42 -10.48 4.41
C GLY A 247 -9.84 -10.66 3.87
N VAL A 248 -10.05 -11.67 3.01
CA VAL A 248 -11.39 -12.05 2.50
C VAL A 248 -12.32 -12.47 3.63
N ARG A 249 -11.85 -13.30 4.57
CA ARG A 249 -12.67 -13.75 5.71
C ARG A 249 -13.04 -12.58 6.62
N TRP A 250 -12.12 -11.66 6.85
CA TRP A 250 -12.37 -10.45 7.62
C TRP A 250 -13.45 -9.60 6.93
N ALA A 251 -13.35 -9.39 5.62
CA ALA A 251 -14.33 -8.63 4.85
C ALA A 251 -15.73 -9.26 4.95
N LYS A 252 -15.86 -10.57 4.66
CA LYS A 252 -17.14 -11.32 4.77
C LYS A 252 -17.80 -11.10 6.13
N LYS A 253 -17.07 -11.37 7.22
CA LYS A 253 -17.61 -11.22 8.59
C LYS A 253 -17.92 -9.78 8.98
N THR A 254 -17.21 -8.83 8.40
CA THR A 254 -17.38 -7.42 8.74
C THR A 254 -18.65 -6.89 8.08
N PHE A 255 -18.86 -7.14 6.79
CA PHE A 255 -20.07 -6.72 6.09
C PHE A 255 -21.31 -7.49 6.54
N GLU A 256 -21.21 -8.79 6.83
CA GLU A 256 -22.30 -9.56 7.47
C GLU A 256 -22.82 -8.88 8.75
N ARG A 257 -21.90 -8.37 9.60
CA ARG A 257 -22.27 -7.70 10.85
C ARG A 257 -22.79 -6.27 10.65
N LEU A 258 -22.32 -5.57 9.64
CA LEU A 258 -22.83 -4.23 9.30
C LEU A 258 -24.28 -4.34 8.82
N ASP A 259 -24.58 -5.34 7.99
CA ASP A 259 -25.94 -5.63 7.52
C ASP A 259 -26.88 -6.03 8.69
N GLU A 260 -26.39 -6.84 9.64
CA GLU A 260 -27.15 -7.21 10.86
C GLU A 260 -27.43 -5.99 11.76
N GLY A 261 -26.45 -5.09 11.93
CA GLY A 261 -26.58 -3.90 12.77
C GLY A 261 -27.51 -2.82 12.21
N ASP A 262 -27.58 -2.69 10.88
CA ASP A 262 -28.55 -1.80 10.22
C ASP A 262 -29.99 -2.34 10.30
N GLY A 263 -30.15 -3.66 10.46
CA GLY A 263 -31.45 -4.32 10.63
C GLY A 263 -32.11 -4.13 12.01
N GLU A 264 -31.35 -3.81 13.06
CA GLU A 264 -31.87 -3.65 14.43
C GLU A 264 -32.43 -2.24 14.74
N THR A 265 -32.37 -1.28 13.79
CA THR A 265 -32.87 0.10 14.01
C THR A 265 -34.29 0.39 13.51
N VAL A 266 -35.07 -0.65 13.16
CA VAL A 266 -36.48 -0.49 12.74
C VAL A 266 -37.42 -1.29 13.65
N GLU A 267 -37.44 -1.00 14.95
CA GLU A 267 -38.58 -1.32 15.83
C GLU A 267 -38.48 -0.51 17.14
N GLU A 268 -39.00 0.73 17.14
CA GLU A 268 -39.63 1.38 18.31
C GLU A 268 -40.55 2.54 17.89
#